data_AF-A0A6P2CD66-F1
#
_entry.id   AF-A0A6P2CD66-F1
#
_cell.length_a   1.000
_cell.length_b   1.000
_cell.length_c   1.000
_cell.angle_alpha   90.00
_cell.angle_beta   90.00
_cell.angle_gamma   90.00
#
_symmetry.space_group_name_H-M   'P 1'
#
loop_
_entity.id
_entity.type
_entity.pdbx_description
1 polymer ?
#
loop_
_entity_poly.entity_id
_entity_poly.type
_entity_poly.pdbx_seq_one_letter_code
_entity_poly.pdbx_strand_id
1 'polypeptide(L)'
;MPWRDVAHLLEQAAEWRAQEIRDSENVAMLVDRDDFYLNSEYSSWITDPDDPDVKAAQARRKKSKVKPPPAPLLRPVAQREPIRMVELVKRYHAELEKHAIPEKPKDVKVTSARELARLMGWGA
;
A
#
# COMPACT_ATOMS: atom_id res chain seq x y z
N MET A 1 -32.53 40.09 7.80
CA MET A 1 -32.03 40.74 6.57
C MET A 1 -31.86 39.65 5.52
N PRO A 2 -32.73 39.60 4.51
CA PRO A 2 -32.95 38.42 3.65
C PRO A 2 -31.72 38.01 2.83
N TRP A 3 -30.74 38.90 2.63
CA TRP A 3 -29.50 38.58 1.93
C TRP A 3 -28.54 37.69 2.71
N ARG A 4 -28.62 37.66 4.06
CA ARG A 4 -27.81 36.74 4.88
C ARG A 4 -28.22 35.28 4.66
N ASP A 5 -29.51 35.04 4.45
CA ASP A 5 -30.05 33.71 4.18
C ASP A 5 -29.60 33.22 2.79
N VAL A 6 -29.57 34.11 1.79
CA VAL A 6 -29.06 33.79 0.44
C VAL A 6 -27.57 33.46 0.47
N ALA A 7 -26.75 34.21 1.22
CA ALA A 7 -25.32 33.93 1.35
C ALA A 7 -25.07 32.54 1.98
N HIS A 8 -25.81 32.20 3.03
CA HIS A 8 -25.72 30.90 3.68
C HIS A 8 -26.11 29.74 2.74
N LEU A 9 -27.16 29.93 1.92
CA LEU A 9 -27.57 28.93 0.93
C LEU A 9 -26.51 28.71 -0.15
N LEU A 10 -25.79 29.76 -0.57
CA LEU A 10 -24.69 29.63 -1.54
C LEU A 10 -23.49 28.88 -0.95
N GLU A 11 -23.13 29.16 0.30
CA GLU A 11 -22.08 28.43 1.02
C GLU A 11 -22.44 26.94 1.14
N GLN A 12 -23.67 26.65 1.58
CA GLN A 12 -24.15 25.28 1.71
C GLN A 12 -24.20 24.53 0.37
N ALA A 13 -24.62 25.20 -0.71
CA ALA A 13 -24.62 24.61 -2.05
C ALA A 13 -23.20 24.25 -2.52
N ALA A 14 -22.20 25.07 -2.18
CA ALA A 14 -20.79 24.77 -2.48
C ALA A 14 -20.29 23.56 -1.68
N GLU A 15 -20.64 23.46 -0.39
CA GLU A 15 -20.30 22.32 0.47
C GLU A 15 -20.92 21.02 -0.04
N TRP A 16 -22.20 21.04 -0.43
CA TRP A 16 -22.87 19.88 -1.01
C TRP A 16 -22.23 19.42 -2.31
N ARG A 17 -21.89 20.35 -3.19
CA ARG A 17 -21.19 20.01 -4.45
C ARG A 17 -19.82 19.39 -4.17
N ALA A 18 -19.08 19.92 -3.19
CA ALA A 18 -17.80 19.34 -2.78
C ALA A 18 -17.98 17.93 -2.20
N GLN A 19 -19.05 17.71 -1.42
CA GLN A 19 -19.40 16.39 -0.90
C GLN A 19 -19.73 15.40 -2.03
N GLU A 20 -20.56 15.79 -2.99
CA GLU A 20 -20.94 14.97 -4.14
C GLU A 20 -19.71 14.53 -4.96
N ILE A 21 -18.76 15.45 -5.19
CA ILE A 21 -17.51 15.13 -5.90
C ILE A 21 -16.68 14.11 -5.10
N ARG A 22 -16.53 14.30 -3.79
CA ARG A 22 -15.80 13.36 -2.92
C ARG A 22 -16.45 11.98 -2.92
N ASP A 23 -17.77 11.92 -2.84
CA ASP A 23 -18.51 10.65 -2.84
C ASP A 23 -18.41 9.93 -4.19
N SER A 24 -18.51 10.68 -5.29
CA SER A 24 -18.33 10.13 -6.64
C SER A 24 -16.93 9.53 -6.82
N GLU A 25 -15.90 10.24 -6.39
CA GLU A 25 -14.52 9.75 -6.44
C GLU A 25 -14.33 8.53 -5.52
N ASN A 26 -14.90 8.53 -4.33
CA ASN A 26 -14.86 7.38 -3.42
C ASN A 26 -15.49 6.12 -4.02
N VAL A 27 -16.57 6.27 -4.80
CA VAL A 27 -17.19 5.18 -5.53
C VAL A 27 -16.27 4.71 -6.67
N ALA A 28 -15.68 5.61 -7.43
CA ALA A 28 -14.70 5.25 -8.48
C ALA A 28 -13.53 4.45 -7.90
N MET A 29 -12.94 4.91 -6.79
CA MET A 29 -11.85 4.21 -6.10
C MET A 29 -12.27 2.83 -5.56
N LEU A 30 -13.54 2.64 -5.20
CA LEU A 30 -14.05 1.33 -4.80
C LEU A 30 -14.16 0.40 -6.00
N VAL A 31 -14.67 0.88 -7.13
CA VAL A 31 -14.77 0.13 -8.38
C VAL A 31 -13.37 -0.30 -8.87
N ASP A 32 -12.39 0.61 -8.85
CA ASP A 32 -11.01 0.28 -9.22
C ASP A 32 -10.41 -0.82 -8.33
N ARG A 33 -10.76 -0.82 -7.04
CA ARG A 33 -10.29 -1.85 -6.11
C ARG A 33 -10.96 -3.19 -6.37
N ASP A 34 -12.24 -3.19 -6.73
CA ASP A 34 -12.98 -4.41 -7.06
C ASP A 34 -12.51 -5.00 -8.40
N ASP A 35 -12.22 -4.16 -9.39
CA ASP A 35 -11.61 -4.59 -10.66
C ASP A 35 -10.23 -5.23 -10.43
N PHE A 36 -9.38 -4.61 -9.60
CA PHE A 36 -8.10 -5.22 -9.21
C PHE A 36 -8.28 -6.58 -8.53
N TYR A 37 -9.27 -6.69 -7.63
CA TYR A 37 -9.58 -7.94 -6.95
C TYR A 37 -10.04 -9.02 -7.93
N LEU A 38 -10.99 -8.69 -8.82
CA LEU A 38 -11.50 -9.59 -9.83
C LEU A 38 -10.40 -10.08 -10.77
N ASN A 39 -9.52 -9.18 -11.23
CA ASN A 39 -8.38 -9.55 -12.08
C ASN A 39 -7.40 -10.48 -11.35
N SER A 40 -7.20 -10.28 -10.05
CA SER A 40 -6.37 -11.15 -9.22
C SER A 40 -6.99 -12.55 -9.03
N GLU A 41 -8.30 -12.63 -8.80
CA GLU A 41 -9.04 -13.90 -8.71
C GLU A 41 -9.05 -14.64 -10.04
N TYR A 42 -9.35 -13.94 -11.14
CA TYR A 42 -9.34 -14.52 -12.48
C TYR A 42 -7.98 -15.10 -12.84
N SER A 43 -6.89 -14.36 -12.54
CA SER A 43 -5.51 -14.86 -12.66
C SER A 43 -5.33 -16.19 -11.93
N SER A 44 -5.84 -16.31 -10.70
CA SER A 44 -5.77 -17.55 -9.93
C SER A 44 -6.55 -18.71 -10.55
N TRP A 45 -7.70 -18.43 -11.18
CA TRP A 45 -8.55 -19.45 -11.79
C TRP A 45 -7.96 -20.02 -13.07
N ILE A 46 -7.26 -19.19 -13.86
CA ILE A 46 -6.64 -19.62 -15.12
C ILE A 46 -5.19 -20.10 -14.95
N THR A 47 -4.60 -19.91 -13.76
CA THR A 47 -3.23 -20.35 -13.49
C THR A 47 -3.19 -21.88 -13.39
N ASP A 48 -2.43 -22.52 -14.28
CA ASP A 48 -2.13 -23.94 -14.16
C ASP A 48 -1.23 -24.19 -12.93
N PRO A 49 -1.69 -24.94 -11.91
CA PRO A 49 -0.90 -25.22 -10.72
C PRO A 49 0.34 -26.09 -11.02
N ASP A 50 0.35 -26.80 -12.15
CA ASP A 50 1.45 -27.67 -12.55
C ASP A 50 2.53 -26.99 -13.39
N ASP A 51 2.31 -25.75 -13.82
CA ASP A 51 3.26 -24.95 -14.59
C ASP A 51 4.61 -24.83 -13.84
N PRO A 52 5.74 -25.13 -14.52
CA PRO A 52 7.08 -25.07 -13.93
C PRO A 52 7.43 -23.69 -13.36
N ASP A 53 6.97 -22.61 -13.97
CA ASP A 53 7.26 -21.24 -13.54
C ASP A 53 6.50 -20.88 -12.26
N VAL A 54 5.23 -21.32 -12.16
CA VAL A 54 4.41 -21.17 -10.94
C VAL A 54 5.02 -21.94 -9.79
N LYS A 55 5.45 -23.19 -10.02
CA LYS A 55 6.16 -24.01 -9.01
C LYS A 55 7.48 -23.37 -8.59
N ALA A 56 8.26 -22.83 -9.52
CA ALA A 56 9.50 -22.13 -9.21
C ALA A 56 9.25 -20.86 -8.37
N ALA A 57 8.19 -20.10 -8.67
CA ALA A 57 7.79 -18.93 -7.88
C ALA A 57 7.33 -19.32 -6.46
N GLN A 58 6.51 -20.36 -6.32
CA GLN A 58 6.09 -20.88 -5.02
C GLN A 58 7.29 -21.39 -4.20
N ALA A 59 8.23 -22.10 -4.83
CA ALA A 59 9.45 -22.55 -4.17
C ALA A 59 10.31 -21.38 -3.68
N ARG A 60 10.44 -20.32 -4.48
CA ARG A 60 11.12 -19.07 -4.07
C ARG A 60 10.43 -18.42 -2.87
N ARG A 61 9.10 -18.34 -2.85
CA ARG A 61 8.32 -17.83 -1.70
C ARG A 61 8.45 -18.71 -0.45
N LYS A 62 8.47 -20.04 -0.60
CA LYS A 62 8.71 -20.95 0.52
C LYS A 62 10.13 -20.78 1.09
N LYS A 63 11.13 -20.59 0.23
CA LYS A 63 12.53 -20.35 0.62
C LYS A 63 12.72 -19.04 1.39
N SER A 64 11.98 -17.99 1.04
CA SER A 64 12.08 -16.71 1.73
C SER A 64 11.50 -16.74 3.15
N LYS A 65 10.76 -17.79 3.54
CA LYS A 65 10.11 -17.95 4.85
C LYS A 65 9.21 -16.76 5.24
N VAL A 66 8.83 -15.93 4.28
CA VAL A 66 7.88 -14.83 4.47
C VAL A 66 6.51 -15.46 4.62
N LYS A 67 5.93 -15.37 5.82
CA LYS A 67 4.52 -15.70 6.00
C LYS A 67 3.71 -14.47 5.63
N PRO A 68 2.77 -14.57 4.69
CA PRO A 68 1.82 -13.49 4.46
C PRO A 68 1.00 -13.24 5.75
N PRO A 69 0.45 -12.03 5.92
CA PRO A 69 -0.45 -11.74 7.04
C PRO A 69 -1.69 -12.66 6.99
N PRO A 70 -2.31 -12.97 8.14
CA PRO A 70 -3.46 -13.86 8.21
C PRO A 70 -4.72 -13.29 7.53
N ALA A 71 -4.79 -11.97 7.39
CA ALA A 71 -5.83 -11.26 6.66
C ALA A 71 -5.19 -10.24 5.70
N PRO A 72 -5.84 -9.91 4.58
CA PRO A 72 -5.32 -8.91 3.66
C PRO A 72 -5.25 -7.54 4.34
N LEU A 73 -4.06 -6.94 4.33
CA LEU A 73 -3.85 -5.58 4.81
C LEU A 73 -4.12 -4.60 3.67
N LEU A 74 -5.23 -3.87 3.77
CA LEU A 74 -5.72 -2.99 2.72
C LEU A 74 -5.42 -1.53 3.07
N ARG A 75 -4.64 -0.86 2.22
CA ARG A 75 -4.42 0.59 2.37
C ARG A 75 -5.76 1.34 2.28
N PRO A 76 -6.04 2.32 3.15
CA PRO A 76 -7.20 3.20 3.00
C PRO A 76 -7.02 4.08 1.76
N VAL A 77 -8.06 4.15 0.93
CA VAL A 77 -8.03 4.89 -0.35
C VAL A 77 -9.04 6.04 -0.40
N ALA A 78 -10.21 5.90 0.25
CA ALA A 78 -11.27 6.89 0.22
C ALA A 78 -10.82 8.29 0.67
N GLN A 79 -11.26 9.33 -0.05
CA GLN A 79 -11.22 10.72 0.37
C GLN A 79 -12.11 10.92 1.60
N ARG A 80 -11.48 11.18 2.74
CA ARG A 80 -12.14 11.47 4.03
C ARG A 80 -11.48 12.70 4.65
N GLU A 81 -12.06 13.15 5.76
CA GLU A 81 -11.45 14.18 6.60
C GLU A 81 -9.96 13.88 6.88
N PRO A 82 -9.05 14.86 6.73
CA PRO A 82 -7.60 14.62 6.77
C PRO A 82 -7.12 13.94 8.04
N ILE A 83 -7.65 14.33 9.20
CA ILE A 83 -7.28 13.77 10.50
C ILE A 83 -7.59 12.26 10.54
N ARG A 84 -8.77 11.86 10.06
CA ARG A 84 -9.17 10.45 10.01
C ARG A 84 -8.32 9.66 9.01
N MET A 85 -7.97 10.25 7.87
CA MET A 85 -7.09 9.58 6.89
C MET A 85 -5.69 9.34 7.46
N VAL A 86 -5.11 10.33 8.15
CA VAL A 86 -3.80 10.18 8.79
C VAL A 86 -3.81 9.05 9.82
N GLU A 87 -4.84 8.97 10.66
CA GLU A 87 -4.97 7.89 11.64
C GLU A 87 -5.06 6.50 10.99
N LEU A 88 -5.85 6.36 9.92
CA LEU A 88 -6.00 5.10 9.22
C LEU A 88 -4.71 4.67 8.52
N VAL A 89 -4.01 5.61 7.89
CA VAL A 89 -2.71 5.35 7.27
C VAL A 89 -1.68 4.94 8.33
N LYS A 90 -1.64 5.61 9.48
CA LYS A 90 -0.78 5.21 10.61
C LYS A 90 -1.07 3.79 11.08
N ARG A 91 -2.35 3.44 11.26
CA ARG A 91 -2.75 2.07 11.66
C ARG A 91 -2.32 1.03 10.62
N TYR A 92 -2.55 1.33 9.34
CA TYR A 92 -2.12 0.47 8.23
C TYR A 92 -0.62 0.22 8.23
N HIS A 93 0.20 1.26 8.39
CA HIS A 93 1.66 1.10 8.46
C HIS A 93 2.10 0.32 9.71
N ALA A 94 1.52 0.59 10.87
CA ALA A 94 1.82 -0.15 12.09
C ALA A 94 1.46 -1.65 11.97
N GLU A 95 0.41 -2.00 11.22
CA GLU A 95 0.09 -3.38 10.92
C GLU A 95 1.05 -4.00 9.91
N LEU A 96 1.41 -3.28 8.85
CA LEU A 96 2.42 -3.74 7.89
C LEU A 96 3.75 -4.06 8.57
N GLU A 97 4.22 -3.20 9.48
CA GLU A 97 5.48 -3.38 10.19
C GLU A 97 5.53 -4.67 11.02
N LYS A 98 4.39 -5.10 11.59
CA LYS A 98 4.31 -6.38 12.34
C LYS A 98 4.56 -7.60 11.45
N HIS A 99 4.28 -7.47 10.15
CA HIS A 99 4.41 -8.53 9.17
C HIS A 99 5.59 -8.31 8.21
N ALA A 100 6.25 -7.16 8.29
CA ALA A 100 7.46 -6.87 7.54
C ALA A 100 8.59 -7.76 8.07
N ILE A 101 9.36 -8.34 7.14
CA ILE A 101 10.58 -9.03 7.52
C ILE A 101 11.64 -7.96 7.76
N PRO A 102 12.38 -8.01 8.90
CA PRO A 102 13.55 -7.16 9.03
C PRO A 102 14.53 -7.53 7.92
N GLU A 103 14.89 -6.57 7.07
CA GLU A 103 16.01 -6.74 6.16
C GLU A 103 17.21 -7.18 7.02
N LYS A 104 17.68 -8.41 6.81
CA LYS A 104 18.92 -8.82 7.47
C LYS A 104 19.98 -7.80 7.03
N PRO A 105 20.70 -7.16 7.97
CA PRO A 105 21.82 -6.33 7.58
C PRO A 105 22.69 -7.18 6.67
N LYS A 106 23.03 -6.67 5.49
CA LYS A 106 24.00 -7.33 4.63
C LYS A 106 25.29 -7.32 5.44
N ASP A 107 25.62 -8.43 6.07
CA ASP A 107 26.93 -8.66 6.66
C ASP A 107 27.93 -8.63 5.51
N VAL A 108 28.42 -7.43 5.18
CA VAL A 108 29.56 -7.25 4.30
C VAL A 108 30.73 -7.82 5.07
N LYS A 109 31.01 -9.11 4.86
CA LYS A 109 32.23 -9.73 5.36
C LYS A 109 33.37 -9.07 4.63
N VAL A 110 34.01 -8.11 5.26
CA VAL A 110 35.24 -7.52 4.75
C VAL A 110 36.31 -8.61 4.82
N THR A 111 36.68 -9.16 3.67
CA THR A 111 37.54 -10.34 3.60
C THR A 111 39.03 -9.99 3.68
N SER A 112 39.38 -8.71 3.52
CA SER A 112 40.77 -8.26 3.61
C SER A 112 40.92 -6.81 4.06
N ALA A 113 42.08 -6.48 4.64
CA ALA A 113 42.43 -5.11 5.04
C ALA A 113 42.41 -4.13 3.85
N ARG A 114 42.67 -4.62 2.63
CA ARG A 114 42.61 -3.83 1.40
C ARG A 114 41.18 -3.47 0.99
N GLU A 115 40.24 -4.39 1.21
CA GLU A 115 38.82 -4.17 0.99
C GLU A 115 38.23 -3.22 2.04
N LEU A 116 38.69 -3.31 3.30
CA LEU A 116 38.38 -2.36 4.37
C LEU A 116 38.87 -0.94 4.02
N ALA A 117 40.13 -0.82 3.59
CA ALA A 117 40.73 0.48 3.24
C ALA A 117 40.00 1.14 2.06
N ARG A 118 39.49 0.35 1.09
CA ARG A 118 38.68 0.85 -0.02
C ARG A 118 37.30 1.33 0.42
N LEU A 119 36.64 0.60 1.33
CA LEU A 119 35.35 0.96 1.91
C LEU A 119 35.42 2.22 2.78
N MET A 120 36.51 2.40 3.50
CA MET A 120 36.75 3.55 4.39
C MET A 120 37.35 4.77 3.68
N GLY A 121 37.58 4.70 2.36
CA GLY A 121 38.15 5.80 1.60
C GLY A 121 39.63 6.11 1.94
N TRP A 122 40.34 5.15 2.53
CA TRP A 122 41.75 5.27 2.92
C TRP A 122 42.73 4.76 1.85
N GLY A 123 42.23 4.30 0.71
CA GLY A 123 43.05 3.80 -0.40
C GLY A 123 43.41 4.89 -1.42
N ALA A 124 44.56 5.52 -1.22
CA ALA A 124 45.44 6.01 -2.29
C ALA A 124 46.71 5.15 -2.27
#